data_AF-A0A8S1SMJ3-F1
#
_entry.id   AF-A0A8S1SMJ3-F1
#
_cell.length_a   1.000
_cell.length_b   1.000
_cell.length_c   1.000
_cell.angle_alpha   90.00
_cell.angle_beta   90.00
_cell.angle_gamma   90.00
#
_symmetry.space_group_name_H-M   'P 1'
#
loop_
_entity.id
_entity.type
_entity.pdbx_description
1 polymer ?
#
loop_
_entity_poly.entity_id
_entity_poly.type
_entity_poly.pdbx_seq_one_letter_code
_entity_poly.pdbx_strand_id
1 'polypeptide(L)'
;MGGKIQFLYVSVSHMIQKWKQINCHSIIENMRVLVLIKNQLILFFFGLLLQILFCICFQDFVCFITCNILNNELTIYIKLISQNLTETSIIQKWNICSCANDDFINRLQVLREQNTIYRKEKFNYFYSLILKPIKLIMMMNKTINIYYIMIKTQLIDLLKLTEDDLKKSVIVKQHPQYEQIFFMILNQKANTFTHKFVREIHEALNIVEQHEGHTALITTSFHPTVFSGGLDLNVTGNMNIFDRNNFVLEFIRLLGRLLRYPVPTLALVNGHAVAGGCMFMFAHDWRIARAEPKKAHCSLPEIEIGMYLPPGMNAVCQCKLTPNVHRDLCLLARRYDLGTEGLQYQMVDGLATEDKIVEASIQKALAVSKYGQDKENFTKIKEEMYRDAIKACFSRQMAPGNAYDLGLPRL
;
A
#
# COMPACT_ATOMS: atom_id res chain seq x y z
N MET A 1 42.37 -2.16 40.19
CA MET A 1 41.27 -1.45 39.48
C MET A 1 40.97 -0.09 40.12
N GLY A 2 41.96 0.79 40.29
CA GLY A 2 41.76 2.12 40.93
C GLY A 2 41.94 3.32 40.00
N GLY A 3 42.75 3.20 38.94
CA GLY A 3 43.11 4.34 38.07
C GLY A 3 42.16 4.64 36.90
N LYS A 4 41.20 3.75 36.57
CA LYS A 4 40.27 3.96 35.43
C LYS A 4 38.98 4.72 35.78
N ILE A 5 38.66 4.88 37.07
CA ILE A 5 37.42 5.57 37.50
C ILE A 5 37.60 7.08 37.55
N GLN A 6 38.81 7.58 37.85
CA GLN A 6 39.09 9.03 37.89
C GLN A 6 39.07 9.69 36.50
N PHE A 7 39.46 8.97 35.44
CA PHE A 7 39.45 9.49 34.07
C PHE A 7 38.04 9.71 33.50
N LEU A 8 37.06 8.91 33.93
CA LEU A 8 35.65 9.07 33.54
C LEU A 8 34.96 10.25 34.27
N TYR A 9 35.34 10.52 35.51
CA TYR A 9 34.75 11.62 36.29
C TYR A 9 35.15 13.00 35.74
N VAL A 10 36.39 13.16 35.28
CA VAL A 10 36.90 14.43 34.72
C VAL A 10 36.32 14.69 33.33
N SER A 11 36.09 13.66 32.48
CA SER A 11 35.55 13.85 31.13
C SER A 11 34.04 14.14 31.11
N VAL A 12 33.27 13.56 32.04
CA VAL A 12 31.83 13.80 32.17
C VAL A 12 31.55 15.19 32.73
N SER A 13 32.35 15.66 33.69
CA SER A 13 32.21 17.02 34.26
C SER A 13 32.46 18.11 33.21
N HIS A 14 33.45 17.89 32.33
CA HIS A 14 33.78 18.81 31.23
C HIS A 14 32.74 18.78 30.09
N MET A 15 32.15 17.61 29.80
CA MET A 15 31.03 17.48 28.86
C MET A 15 29.76 18.17 29.38
N ILE A 16 29.44 18.05 30.67
CA ILE A 16 28.27 18.68 31.29
C ILE A 16 28.39 20.21 31.26
N GLN A 17 29.59 20.77 31.46
CA GLN A 17 29.82 22.21 31.31
C GLN A 17 29.63 22.70 29.87
N LYS A 18 30.09 21.94 28.86
CA LYS A 18 29.83 22.25 27.45
C LYS A 18 28.35 22.11 27.07
N TRP A 19 27.63 21.15 27.65
CA TRP A 19 26.23 20.88 27.35
C TRP A 19 25.25 21.88 27.99
N LYS A 20 25.62 22.51 29.12
CA LYS A 20 24.85 23.62 29.71
C LYS A 20 24.74 24.86 28.79
N GLN A 21 25.56 24.96 27.75
CA GLN A 21 25.54 26.06 26.78
C GLN A 21 24.64 25.81 25.56
N ILE A 22 24.05 24.60 25.42
CA ILE A 22 23.20 24.27 24.27
C ILE A 22 21.75 24.69 24.56
N ASN A 23 21.31 25.75 23.90
CA ASN A 23 19.96 26.29 24.04
C ASN A 23 18.92 25.33 23.40
N CYS A 24 17.89 24.93 24.15
CA CYS A 24 16.87 23.95 23.74
C CYS A 24 16.16 24.29 22.40
N HIS A 25 16.18 25.56 22.01
CA HIS A 25 15.60 26.01 20.74
C HIS A 25 16.37 25.49 19.50
N SER A 26 17.69 25.32 19.60
CA SER A 26 18.54 24.76 18.54
C SER A 26 18.25 23.28 18.28
N ILE A 27 17.85 22.54 19.33
CA ILE A 27 17.49 21.12 19.21
C ILE A 27 16.19 20.95 18.42
N ILE A 28 15.23 21.87 18.59
CA ILE A 28 13.94 21.85 17.89
C ILE A 28 14.10 22.21 16.40
N GLU A 29 14.96 23.17 16.06
CA GLU A 29 15.30 23.49 14.66
C GLU A 29 16.00 22.32 13.97
N ASN A 30 16.93 21.63 14.65
CA ASN A 30 17.57 20.42 14.12
C ASN A 30 16.60 19.22 13.99
N MET A 31 15.50 19.19 14.76
CA MET A 31 14.46 18.16 14.64
C MET A 31 13.67 18.25 13.32
N ARG A 32 13.58 19.42 12.69
CA ARG A 32 12.96 19.54 11.34
C ARG A 32 13.78 18.82 10.25
N VAL A 33 15.09 18.72 10.45
CA VAL A 33 16.00 18.09 9.48
C VAL A 33 16.03 16.55 9.61
N LEU A 34 15.70 16.01 10.80
CA LEU A 34 15.75 14.57 11.10
C LEU A 34 14.55 13.74 10.59
N VAL A 35 13.49 14.37 10.10
CA VAL A 35 12.27 13.69 9.59
C VAL A 35 12.51 12.94 8.27
N LEU A 36 13.71 13.03 7.67
CA LEU A 36 14.02 12.47 6.36
C LEU A 36 14.77 11.12 6.35
N ILE A 37 14.95 10.43 7.48
CA ILE A 37 15.76 9.19 7.53
C ILE A 37 14.92 7.96 7.98
N LYS A 38 14.97 6.89 7.16
CA LYS A 38 14.24 5.59 7.20
C LYS A 38 13.66 5.13 8.56
N ASN A 39 12.40 4.68 8.50
CA ASN A 39 11.49 4.30 9.60
C ASN A 39 12.01 3.39 10.73
N GLN A 40 13.02 2.54 10.53
CA GLN A 40 13.53 1.69 11.62
C GLN A 40 14.51 2.43 12.54
N LEU A 41 15.26 3.41 12.03
CA LEU A 41 16.14 4.25 12.84
C LEU A 41 15.36 5.24 13.69
N ILE A 42 14.18 5.67 13.26
CA ILE A 42 13.31 6.57 14.01
C ILE A 42 12.86 5.93 15.32
N LEU A 43 12.36 4.69 15.30
CA LEU A 43 11.93 4.01 16.54
C LEU A 43 13.10 3.74 17.49
N PHE A 44 14.27 3.39 16.95
CA PHE A 44 15.47 3.16 17.75
C PHE A 44 16.01 4.45 18.38
N PHE A 45 16.17 5.52 17.60
CA PHE A 45 16.64 6.81 18.11
C PHE A 45 15.60 7.48 19.01
N PHE A 46 14.30 7.32 18.76
CA PHE A 46 13.25 7.83 19.63
C PHE A 46 13.21 7.06 20.96
N GLY A 47 13.42 5.74 20.95
CA GLY A 47 13.59 4.92 22.15
C GLY A 47 14.84 5.29 22.96
N LEU A 48 15.97 5.50 22.28
CA LEU A 48 17.24 5.92 22.89
C LEU A 48 17.11 7.35 23.47
N LEU A 49 16.43 8.26 22.77
CA LEU A 49 16.18 9.62 23.21
C LEU A 49 15.24 9.66 24.42
N LEU A 50 14.22 8.80 24.46
CA LEU A 50 13.35 8.62 25.63
C LEU A 50 14.13 8.10 26.83
N GLN A 51 15.04 7.13 26.64
CA GLN A 51 15.93 6.64 27.70
C GLN A 51 16.90 7.73 28.20
N ILE A 52 17.45 8.54 27.28
CA ILE A 52 18.35 9.65 27.61
C ILE A 52 17.60 10.75 28.35
N LEU A 53 16.39 11.13 27.91
CA LEU A 53 15.52 12.08 28.61
C LEU A 53 15.10 11.56 29.98
N PHE A 54 14.84 10.26 30.12
CA PHE A 54 14.54 9.62 31.40
C PHE A 54 15.74 9.67 32.37
N CYS A 55 16.96 9.46 31.87
CA CYS A 55 18.19 9.61 32.66
C CYS A 55 18.52 11.06 33.03
N ILE A 56 18.27 12.02 32.12
CA ILE A 56 18.48 13.46 32.34
C ILE A 56 17.52 14.00 33.41
N CYS A 57 16.27 13.52 33.45
CA CYS A 57 15.27 14.01 34.39
C CYS A 57 15.42 13.50 35.84
N PHE A 58 16.22 12.46 36.11
CA PHE A 58 16.17 11.77 37.42
C PHE A 58 17.48 11.57 38.19
N GLN A 59 18.64 12.01 37.70
CA GLN A 59 19.92 12.16 38.43
C GLN A 59 20.18 11.26 39.68
N ASP A 60 19.86 9.95 39.66
CA ASP A 60 20.18 9.06 40.79
C ASP A 60 20.39 7.60 40.36
N PHE A 61 21.51 7.03 40.81
CA PHE A 61 22.01 5.68 40.48
C PHE A 61 21.05 4.55 40.88
N VAL A 62 20.15 4.83 41.83
CA VAL A 62 19.10 3.89 42.27
C VAL A 62 18.08 3.59 41.16
N CYS A 63 17.78 4.56 40.28
CA CYS A 63 16.85 4.34 39.16
C CYS A 63 17.38 3.35 38.11
N PHE A 64 18.69 3.21 37.96
CA PHE A 64 19.28 2.28 36.99
C PHE A 64 19.02 0.82 37.37
N ILE A 65 19.09 0.49 38.66
CA ILE A 65 18.79 -0.85 39.17
C ILE A 65 17.28 -1.12 39.08
N THR A 66 16.43 -0.13 39.38
CA THR A 66 14.98 -0.25 39.23
C THR A 66 14.53 -0.41 37.78
N CYS A 67 15.22 0.22 36.82
CA CYS A 67 14.97 0.05 35.38
C CYS A 67 15.24 -1.39 34.89
N ASN A 68 16.24 -2.07 35.43
CA ASN A 68 16.48 -3.49 35.10
C ASN A 68 15.42 -4.42 35.71
N ILE A 69 14.88 -4.09 36.89
CA ILE A 69 13.73 -4.81 37.47
C ILE A 69 12.46 -4.53 36.64
N LEU A 70 12.25 -3.29 36.20
CA LEU A 70 11.15 -2.87 35.32
C LEU A 70 11.18 -3.55 33.95
N ASN A 71 12.34 -3.90 33.39
CA ASN A 71 12.40 -4.61 32.10
C ASN A 71 11.79 -6.02 32.17
N ASN A 72 11.93 -6.72 33.30
CA ASN A 72 11.26 -8.00 33.52
C ASN A 72 9.75 -7.82 33.73
N GLU A 73 9.33 -6.77 34.44
CA GLU A 73 7.91 -6.49 34.63
C GLU A 73 7.21 -5.96 33.37
N LEU A 74 7.89 -5.18 32.53
CA LEU A 74 7.38 -4.69 31.25
C LEU A 74 7.11 -5.84 30.29
N THR A 75 7.98 -6.87 30.32
CA THR A 75 7.81 -8.09 29.51
C THR A 75 6.58 -8.87 29.96
N ILE A 76 6.32 -8.97 31.28
CA ILE A 76 5.11 -9.58 31.84
C ILE A 76 3.87 -8.74 31.48
N TYR A 77 3.97 -7.41 31.55
CA TYR A 77 2.86 -6.50 31.26
C TYR A 77 2.46 -6.52 29.77
N ILE A 78 3.44 -6.57 28.85
CA ILE A 78 3.20 -6.75 27.42
C ILE A 78 2.54 -8.11 27.14
N LYS A 79 2.92 -9.16 27.88
CA LYS A 79 2.30 -10.50 27.79
C LYS A 79 0.87 -10.56 28.32
N LEU A 80 0.51 -9.68 29.26
CA LEU A 80 -0.84 -9.58 29.82
C LEU A 80 -1.76 -8.71 28.96
N ILE A 81 -1.23 -7.65 28.33
CA ILE A 81 -1.99 -6.80 27.39
C ILE A 81 -2.33 -7.56 26.10
N SER A 82 -1.44 -8.42 25.62
CA SER A 82 -1.72 -9.25 24.44
C SER A 82 -2.84 -10.29 24.64
N GLN A 83 -3.33 -10.46 25.88
CA GLN A 83 -4.41 -11.37 26.23
C GLN A 83 -5.80 -10.69 26.31
N ASN A 84 -5.95 -9.42 25.90
CA ASN A 84 -7.22 -8.67 25.90
C ASN A 84 -7.95 -8.64 27.27
N LEU A 85 -7.19 -8.51 28.36
CA LEU A 85 -7.73 -8.43 29.71
C LEU A 85 -8.18 -7.00 30.06
N THR A 86 -9.19 -6.87 30.94
CA THR A 86 -9.67 -5.57 31.44
C THR A 86 -8.69 -4.96 32.45
N GLU A 87 -8.64 -3.64 32.53
CA GLU A 87 -7.69 -2.86 33.35
C GLU A 87 -7.65 -3.30 34.83
N THR A 88 -8.80 -3.62 35.41
CA THR A 88 -8.95 -4.13 36.78
C THR A 88 -8.33 -5.52 36.99
N SER A 89 -8.41 -6.40 35.99
CA SER A 89 -7.90 -7.77 36.06
C SER A 89 -6.36 -7.85 35.92
N ILE A 90 -5.77 -6.91 35.19
CA ILE A 90 -4.31 -6.76 35.07
C ILE A 90 -3.72 -6.30 36.41
N ILE A 91 -4.36 -5.34 37.07
CA ILE A 91 -3.93 -4.81 38.38
C ILE A 91 -3.99 -5.88 39.47
N GLN A 92 -5.04 -6.72 39.50
CA GLN A 92 -5.14 -7.82 40.47
C GLN A 92 -4.04 -8.87 40.29
N LYS A 93 -3.74 -9.27 39.05
CA LYS A 93 -2.70 -10.27 38.78
C LYS A 93 -1.29 -9.76 39.08
N TRP A 94 -1.06 -8.45 38.91
CA TRP A 94 0.24 -7.84 39.20
C TRP A 94 0.56 -7.83 40.71
N ASN A 95 -0.45 -7.68 41.57
CA ASN A 95 -0.28 -7.65 43.03
C ASN A 95 0.06 -9.01 43.68
N ILE A 96 -0.06 -10.13 42.96
CA ILE A 96 0.16 -11.49 43.51
C ILE A 96 1.66 -11.88 43.48
N CYS A 97 2.51 -11.19 42.71
CA CYS A 97 3.89 -11.59 42.47
C CYS A 97 4.92 -11.27 43.59
N SER A 98 4.52 -10.77 44.76
CA SER A 98 5.48 -10.39 45.82
C SER A 98 5.30 -11.20 47.12
N CYS A 99 6.01 -12.32 47.24
CA CYS A 99 6.15 -13.06 48.50
C CYS A 99 7.62 -13.47 48.71
N ALA A 100 8.38 -12.79 49.59
CA ALA A 100 9.57 -13.34 50.26
C ALA A 100 10.12 -12.40 51.38
N ASN A 101 10.22 -12.95 52.59
CA ASN A 101 10.98 -12.58 53.81
C ASN A 101 10.71 -11.26 54.56
N ASP A 102 10.34 -11.43 55.84
CA ASP A 102 9.80 -10.42 56.76
C ASP A 102 10.78 -9.34 57.24
N ASP A 103 12.10 -9.52 57.06
CA ASP A 103 13.09 -8.52 57.49
C ASP A 103 13.36 -7.43 56.42
N PHE A 104 12.92 -7.66 55.17
CA PHE A 104 12.95 -6.70 54.07
C PHE A 104 11.67 -5.85 53.98
N ILE A 105 10.54 -6.40 54.44
CA ILE A 105 9.23 -5.74 54.42
C ILE A 105 9.20 -4.54 55.39
N ASN A 106 9.81 -4.65 56.56
CA ASN A 106 9.86 -3.56 57.53
C ASN A 106 10.70 -2.35 57.04
N ARG A 107 11.76 -2.59 56.26
CA ARG A 107 12.55 -1.50 55.64
C ARG A 107 11.85 -0.87 54.43
N LEU A 108 11.00 -1.62 53.73
CA LEU A 108 10.17 -1.11 52.63
C LEU A 108 8.92 -0.38 53.08
N GLN A 109 8.39 -0.63 54.29
CA GLN A 109 7.21 0.06 54.82
C GLN A 109 7.48 1.55 55.06
N VAL A 110 8.65 1.91 55.60
CA VAL A 110 9.08 3.31 55.78
C VAL A 110 9.24 4.04 54.43
N LEU A 111 9.66 3.32 53.38
CA LEU A 111 9.76 3.86 52.02
C LEU A 111 8.42 3.84 51.25
N ARG A 112 7.45 3.02 51.65
CA ARG A 112 6.10 2.92 51.05
C ARG A 112 5.22 4.09 51.46
N GLU A 113 5.27 4.51 52.72
CA GLU A 113 4.42 5.59 53.24
C GLU A 113 4.81 6.97 52.70
N GLN A 114 6.07 7.17 52.31
CA GLN A 114 6.54 8.42 51.70
C GLN A 114 6.40 8.48 50.16
N ASN A 115 6.03 7.40 49.47
CA ASN A 115 6.07 7.32 47.99
C ASN A 115 4.72 7.14 47.28
N THR A 116 3.61 6.99 47.99
CA THR A 116 2.29 6.75 47.37
C THR A 116 1.70 7.99 46.69
N ILE A 117 1.96 9.19 47.21
CA ILE A 117 1.54 10.46 46.57
C ILE A 117 2.47 10.80 45.40
N TYR A 118 3.78 10.63 45.58
CA TYR A 118 4.80 10.94 44.58
C TYR A 118 4.70 10.08 43.31
N ARG A 119 4.29 8.81 43.45
CA ARG A 119 4.05 7.90 42.30
C ARG A 119 2.79 8.24 41.51
N LYS A 120 1.72 8.70 42.16
CA LYS A 120 0.44 9.00 41.50
C LYS A 120 0.51 10.29 40.69
N GLU A 121 1.19 11.32 41.21
CA GLU A 121 1.43 12.56 40.48
C GLU A 121 2.41 12.37 39.31
N LYS A 122 3.51 11.63 39.50
CA LYS A 122 4.43 11.31 38.38
C LYS A 122 3.82 10.40 37.33
N PHE A 123 2.96 9.44 37.71
CA PHE A 123 2.23 8.63 36.73
C PHE A 123 1.25 9.48 35.93
N ASN A 124 0.52 10.39 36.58
CA ASN A 124 -0.37 11.31 35.89
C ASN A 124 0.39 12.31 34.99
N TYR A 125 1.59 12.72 35.38
CA TYR A 125 2.47 13.59 34.58
C TYR A 125 3.09 12.83 33.38
N PHE A 126 3.60 11.62 33.59
CA PHE A 126 4.08 10.73 32.52
C PHE A 126 2.95 10.34 31.56
N TYR A 127 1.76 10.08 32.09
CA TYR A 127 0.58 9.78 31.29
C TYR A 127 0.13 11.00 30.47
N SER A 128 0.15 12.21 31.02
CA SER A 128 -0.30 13.42 30.31
C SER A 128 0.71 13.96 29.28
N LEU A 129 2.02 13.91 29.58
CA LEU A 129 3.07 14.45 28.69
C LEU A 129 3.64 13.44 27.70
N ILE A 130 3.55 12.13 27.97
CA ILE A 130 4.18 11.10 27.12
C ILE A 130 3.12 10.15 26.57
N LEU A 131 2.36 9.44 27.41
CA LEU A 131 1.43 8.42 26.91
C LEU A 131 0.22 9.03 26.17
N LYS A 132 -0.32 10.16 26.62
CA LYS A 132 -1.45 10.84 25.97
C LYS A 132 -1.09 11.38 24.59
N PRO A 133 0.04 12.10 24.38
CA PRO A 133 0.48 12.45 23.04
C PRO A 133 0.93 11.24 22.22
N ILE A 134 1.51 10.17 22.79
CA ILE A 134 1.75 8.93 22.02
C ILE A 134 0.43 8.30 21.57
N LYS A 135 -0.59 8.23 22.44
CA LYS A 135 -1.92 7.73 22.09
C LYS A 135 -2.61 8.65 21.08
N LEU A 136 -2.42 9.96 21.18
CA LEU A 136 -2.87 10.95 20.18
C LEU A 136 -2.12 10.79 18.87
N ILE A 137 -0.80 10.59 18.87
CA ILE A 137 0.04 10.34 17.69
C ILE A 137 -0.31 9.00 17.08
N MET A 138 -0.63 7.96 17.86
CA MET A 138 -1.11 6.67 17.37
C MET A 138 -2.54 6.77 16.81
N MET A 139 -3.40 7.60 17.40
CA MET A 139 -4.74 7.91 16.88
C MET A 139 -4.67 8.83 15.65
N MET A 140 -3.71 9.75 15.58
CA MET A 140 -3.44 10.62 14.42
C MET A 140 -2.71 9.85 13.31
N ASN A 141 -1.87 8.87 13.63
CA ASN A 141 -1.23 7.93 12.69
C ASN A 141 -2.21 6.91 12.11
N LYS A 142 -3.34 6.64 12.78
CA LYS A 142 -4.49 5.98 12.13
C LYS A 142 -5.08 6.83 10.99
N THR A 143 -4.77 8.12 10.94
CA THR A 143 -5.35 9.10 10.01
C THR A 143 -4.34 9.60 8.97
N ILE A 144 -3.02 9.38 9.15
CA ILE A 144 -1.97 9.86 8.25
C ILE A 144 -1.16 8.67 7.70
N ASN A 145 -1.50 8.24 6.48
CA ASN A 145 -0.68 7.49 5.51
C ASN A 145 -0.09 6.09 5.83
N ILE A 146 -0.21 5.52 7.03
CA ILE A 146 0.37 4.19 7.29
C ILE A 146 -0.38 3.06 6.55
N TYR A 147 -1.70 3.18 6.39
CA TYR A 147 -2.48 2.16 5.67
C TYR A 147 -2.23 2.20 4.15
N TYR A 148 -2.13 3.39 3.54
CA TYR A 148 -2.08 3.51 2.07
C TYR A 148 -0.85 2.89 1.39
N ILE A 149 0.23 2.59 2.12
CA ILE A 149 1.49 2.07 1.54
C ILE A 149 1.54 0.53 1.61
N MET A 150 0.56 -0.14 2.21
CA MET A 150 0.69 -1.57 2.54
C MET A 150 0.92 -2.46 1.31
N ILE A 151 0.14 -2.30 0.23
CA ILE A 151 0.31 -3.12 -0.99
C ILE A 151 1.67 -2.88 -1.66
N LYS A 152 2.12 -1.62 -1.75
CA LYS A 152 3.42 -1.29 -2.35
C LYS A 152 4.55 -1.91 -1.53
N THR A 153 4.55 -1.74 -0.21
CA THR A 153 5.56 -2.35 0.67
C THR A 153 5.53 -3.87 0.60
N GLN A 154 4.34 -4.47 0.65
CA GLN A 154 4.16 -5.92 0.50
C GLN A 154 4.78 -6.42 -0.80
N LEU A 155 4.52 -5.77 -1.93
CA LEU A 155 5.06 -6.18 -3.24
C LEU A 155 6.58 -5.98 -3.32
N ILE A 156 7.12 -4.90 -2.75
CA ILE A 156 8.58 -4.66 -2.70
C ILE A 156 9.28 -5.79 -1.95
N ASP A 157 8.78 -6.13 -0.77
CA ASP A 157 9.37 -7.16 0.08
C ASP A 157 9.17 -8.55 -0.54
N LEU A 158 7.97 -8.85 -1.01
CA LEU A 158 7.60 -10.14 -1.60
C LEU A 158 8.41 -10.46 -2.85
N LEU A 159 8.53 -9.49 -3.77
CA LEU A 159 9.19 -9.67 -5.06
C LEU A 159 10.67 -9.29 -5.04
N LYS A 160 11.20 -8.91 -3.87
CA LYS A 160 12.60 -8.50 -3.66
C LYS A 160 13.02 -7.40 -4.65
N LEU A 161 12.19 -6.37 -4.79
CA LEU A 161 12.41 -5.34 -5.80
C LEU A 161 13.62 -4.47 -5.46
N THR A 162 14.43 -4.19 -6.47
CA THR A 162 15.63 -3.36 -6.35
C THR A 162 15.31 -1.88 -6.54
N GLU A 163 16.24 -0.99 -6.15
CA GLU A 163 16.11 0.44 -6.44
C GLU A 163 15.99 0.74 -7.93
N ASP A 164 16.63 -0.07 -8.78
CA ASP A 164 16.53 0.08 -10.24
C ASP A 164 15.18 -0.38 -10.80
N ASP A 165 14.56 -1.39 -10.20
CA ASP A 165 13.18 -1.75 -10.53
C ASP A 165 12.23 -0.61 -10.20
N LEU A 166 12.39 0.04 -9.05
CA LEU A 166 11.54 1.15 -8.61
C LEU A 166 11.62 2.40 -9.51
N LYS A 167 12.64 2.51 -10.36
CA LYS A 167 12.78 3.59 -11.36
C LYS A 167 11.97 3.33 -12.64
N LYS A 168 11.57 2.07 -12.90
CA LYS A 168 10.82 1.69 -14.10
C LYS A 168 9.34 2.07 -13.91
N SER A 169 8.72 2.52 -15.00
CA SER A 169 7.28 2.81 -15.08
C SER A 169 6.42 1.55 -15.13
N VAL A 170 6.92 0.49 -15.77
CA VAL A 170 6.35 -0.86 -15.73
C VAL A 170 7.40 -1.81 -15.18
N ILE A 171 7.08 -2.51 -14.10
CA ILE A 171 7.97 -3.50 -13.49
C ILE A 171 7.39 -4.88 -13.78
N VAL A 172 8.20 -5.77 -14.36
CA VAL A 172 7.86 -7.19 -14.48
C VAL A 172 8.77 -8.01 -13.59
N LYS A 173 8.18 -8.76 -12.66
CA LYS A 173 8.90 -9.69 -11.81
C LYS A 173 8.15 -10.98 -11.59
N GLN A 174 8.91 -12.07 -11.63
CA GLN A 174 8.46 -13.40 -11.26
C GLN A 174 8.45 -13.53 -9.74
N HIS A 175 7.49 -14.27 -9.20
CA HIS A 175 7.41 -14.52 -7.77
C HIS A 175 8.56 -15.46 -7.32
N PRO A 176 9.35 -15.12 -6.28
CA PRO A 176 10.56 -15.87 -5.93
C PRO A 176 10.34 -17.34 -5.51
N GLN A 177 9.14 -17.69 -5.05
CA GLN A 177 8.79 -19.05 -4.64
C GLN A 177 7.83 -19.75 -5.62
N TYR A 178 7.18 -18.98 -6.50
CA TYR A 178 6.15 -19.47 -7.41
C TYR A 178 6.54 -19.01 -8.80
N GLU A 179 7.49 -19.71 -9.38
CA GLU A 179 8.11 -19.34 -10.66
C GLU A 179 7.07 -19.19 -11.79
N GLN A 180 5.96 -19.90 -11.74
CA GLN A 180 4.86 -19.77 -12.70
C GLN A 180 4.08 -18.44 -12.60
N ILE A 181 4.30 -17.61 -11.57
CA ILE A 181 3.54 -16.39 -11.32
C ILE A 181 4.38 -15.16 -11.63
N PHE A 182 3.88 -14.36 -12.57
CA PHE A 182 4.47 -13.07 -12.94
C PHE A 182 3.60 -11.93 -12.42
N PHE A 183 4.25 -10.87 -11.95
CA PHE A 183 3.64 -9.60 -11.62
C PHE A 183 4.06 -8.55 -12.65
N MET A 184 3.08 -7.84 -13.22
CA MET A 184 3.27 -6.59 -13.94
C MET A 184 2.73 -5.44 -13.09
N ILE A 185 3.61 -4.55 -12.65
CA ILE A 185 3.28 -3.47 -11.72
C ILE A 185 3.37 -2.14 -12.45
N LEU A 186 2.27 -1.40 -12.42
CA LEU A 186 2.15 -0.03 -12.93
C LEU A 186 2.67 0.96 -11.88
N ASN A 187 3.74 1.68 -12.20
CA ASN A 187 4.49 2.56 -11.29
C ASN A 187 4.60 3.99 -11.85
N GLN A 188 3.50 4.55 -12.32
CA GLN A 188 3.39 5.96 -12.68
C GLN A 188 2.41 6.69 -11.75
N LYS A 189 2.41 8.03 -11.76
CA LYS A 189 1.62 8.86 -10.83
C LYS A 189 0.14 8.47 -10.79
N ALA A 190 -0.52 8.35 -11.94
CA ALA A 190 -1.91 7.92 -12.04
C ALA A 190 -2.08 6.76 -13.04
N ASN A 191 -0.97 6.15 -13.47
CA ASN A 191 -0.90 5.15 -14.54
C ASN A 191 -1.74 5.54 -15.76
N THR A 192 -1.59 6.80 -16.18
CA THR A 192 -2.24 7.31 -17.38
C THR A 192 -1.51 6.82 -18.62
N PHE A 193 -2.25 6.35 -19.61
CA PHE A 193 -1.67 5.77 -20.82
C PHE A 193 -1.10 6.87 -21.70
N THR A 194 0.15 6.66 -22.11
CA THR A 194 0.90 7.40 -23.14
C THR A 194 1.50 6.39 -24.10
N HIS A 195 1.96 6.80 -25.29
CA HIS A 195 2.65 5.89 -26.22
C HIS A 195 3.80 5.12 -25.55
N LYS A 196 4.61 5.82 -24.76
CA LYS A 196 5.73 5.22 -24.02
C LYS A 196 5.23 4.14 -23.06
N PHE A 197 4.20 4.46 -22.28
CA PHE A 197 3.69 3.54 -21.27
C PHE A 197 3.02 2.30 -21.89
N VAL A 198 2.28 2.47 -23.00
CA VAL A 198 1.69 1.35 -23.76
C VAL A 198 2.77 0.43 -24.33
N ARG A 199 3.85 1.00 -24.89
CA ARG A 199 5.00 0.23 -25.35
C ARG A 199 5.67 -0.57 -24.22
N GLU A 200 5.91 0.06 -23.07
CA GLU A 200 6.52 -0.61 -21.92
C GLU A 200 5.63 -1.74 -21.37
N ILE A 201 4.30 -1.60 -21.43
CA ILE A 201 3.38 -2.69 -21.12
C ILE A 201 3.50 -3.81 -22.15
N HIS A 202 3.62 -3.50 -23.45
CA HIS A 202 3.85 -4.53 -24.46
C HIS A 202 5.18 -5.29 -24.26
N GLU A 203 6.25 -4.59 -23.89
CA GLU A 203 7.54 -5.20 -23.56
C GLU A 203 7.41 -6.11 -22.33
N ALA A 204 6.69 -5.65 -21.31
CA ALA A 204 6.38 -6.43 -20.12
C ALA A 204 5.61 -7.73 -20.45
N LEU A 205 4.60 -7.63 -21.32
CA LEU A 205 3.86 -8.78 -21.81
C LEU A 205 4.75 -9.75 -22.61
N ASN A 206 5.65 -9.24 -23.46
CA ASN A 206 6.58 -10.10 -24.21
C ASN A 206 7.45 -10.97 -23.28
N ILE A 207 7.90 -10.44 -22.13
CA ILE A 207 8.70 -11.20 -21.16
C ILE A 207 7.90 -12.40 -20.61
N VAL A 208 6.64 -12.19 -20.27
CA VAL A 208 5.78 -13.25 -19.71
C VAL A 208 5.40 -14.28 -20.77
N GLU A 209 5.15 -13.83 -22.01
CA GLU A 209 4.88 -14.72 -23.15
C GLU A 209 6.04 -15.67 -23.47
N GLN A 210 7.28 -15.33 -23.11
CA GLN A 210 8.44 -16.18 -23.34
C GLN A 210 8.61 -17.30 -22.29
N HIS A 211 7.93 -17.23 -21.15
CA HIS A 211 8.09 -18.23 -20.08
C HIS A 211 7.43 -19.56 -20.47
N GLU A 212 8.16 -20.67 -20.44
CA GLU A 212 7.63 -22.01 -20.75
C GLU A 212 7.03 -22.69 -19.52
N GLY A 213 6.03 -23.55 -19.72
CA GLY A 213 5.37 -24.29 -18.64
C GLY A 213 4.17 -23.56 -18.04
N HIS A 214 3.85 -23.86 -16.78
CA HIS A 214 2.75 -23.19 -16.09
C HIS A 214 3.03 -21.69 -16.01
N THR A 215 2.02 -20.85 -16.28
CA THR A 215 2.21 -19.39 -16.25
C THR A 215 0.89 -18.68 -15.94
N ALA A 216 0.95 -17.65 -15.11
CA ALA A 216 -0.12 -16.67 -14.96
C ALA A 216 0.46 -15.27 -14.69
N LEU A 217 -0.25 -14.24 -15.16
CA LEU A 217 0.09 -12.83 -14.99
C LEU A 217 -0.85 -12.14 -14.01
N ILE A 218 -0.31 -11.48 -13.00
CA ILE A 218 -1.00 -10.57 -12.11
C ILE A 218 -0.61 -9.13 -12.47
N THR A 219 -1.57 -8.29 -12.82
CA THR A 219 -1.36 -6.86 -13.07
C THR A 219 -1.86 -6.04 -11.90
N THR A 220 -1.06 -5.11 -11.39
CA THR A 220 -1.45 -4.24 -10.27
C THR A 220 -0.77 -2.87 -10.32
N SER A 221 -1.04 -1.98 -9.36
CA SER A 221 -0.39 -0.69 -9.27
C SER A 221 0.32 -0.45 -7.93
N PHE A 222 1.41 0.31 -7.99
CA PHE A 222 2.04 0.95 -6.83
C PHE A 222 1.36 2.21 -6.34
N HIS A 223 0.47 2.82 -7.12
CA HIS A 223 -0.28 3.96 -6.64
C HIS A 223 -1.29 3.49 -5.57
N PRO A 224 -1.35 4.14 -4.39
CA PRO A 224 -2.13 3.66 -3.24
C PRO A 224 -3.66 3.63 -3.47
N THR A 225 -4.15 4.46 -4.39
CA THR A 225 -5.59 4.68 -4.61
C THR A 225 -6.00 4.57 -6.08
N VAL A 226 -5.08 4.31 -7.00
CA VAL A 226 -5.38 4.30 -8.44
C VAL A 226 -4.79 3.04 -9.04
N PHE A 227 -5.64 2.23 -9.67
CA PHE A 227 -5.19 1.19 -10.55
C PHE A 227 -4.74 1.80 -11.88
N SER A 228 -5.61 2.59 -12.53
CA SER A 228 -5.26 3.45 -13.66
C SER A 228 -6.31 4.54 -13.89
N GLY A 229 -5.84 5.75 -14.22
CA GLY A 229 -6.68 6.89 -14.60
C GLY A 229 -7.12 6.92 -16.06
N GLY A 230 -6.73 5.93 -16.89
CA GLY A 230 -7.06 5.91 -18.31
C GLY A 230 -6.10 6.71 -19.18
N LEU A 231 -6.57 7.25 -20.31
CA LEU A 231 -5.70 7.97 -21.25
C LEU A 231 -5.19 9.28 -20.63
N ASP A 232 -3.94 9.65 -20.91
CA ASP A 232 -3.40 10.93 -20.44
C ASP A 232 -3.95 12.10 -21.25
N LEU A 233 -4.97 12.78 -20.70
CA LEU A 233 -5.65 13.89 -21.38
C LEU A 233 -4.74 15.10 -21.65
N ASN A 234 -3.67 15.30 -20.87
CA ASN A 234 -2.72 16.39 -21.12
C ASN A 234 -1.85 16.09 -22.35
N VAL A 235 -1.51 14.82 -22.54
CA VAL A 235 -0.76 14.37 -23.71
C VAL A 235 -1.67 14.32 -24.93
N THR A 236 -2.83 13.67 -24.84
CA THR A 236 -3.74 13.50 -25.97
C THR A 236 -4.38 14.81 -26.42
N GLY A 237 -4.65 15.73 -25.47
CA GLY A 237 -5.23 17.04 -25.76
C GLY A 237 -4.35 17.92 -26.65
N ASN A 238 -3.03 17.76 -26.55
CA ASN A 238 -2.04 18.54 -27.31
C ASN A 238 -1.65 17.89 -28.66
N MET A 239 -2.09 16.66 -28.92
CA MET A 239 -1.85 15.97 -30.19
C MET A 239 -2.78 16.49 -31.29
N ASN A 240 -2.27 16.53 -32.51
CA ASN A 240 -3.11 16.65 -33.70
C ASN A 240 -4.02 15.41 -33.84
N ILE A 241 -5.05 15.51 -34.67
CA ILE A 241 -6.08 14.47 -34.84
C ILE A 241 -5.46 13.12 -35.25
N PHE A 242 -4.48 13.15 -36.17
CA PHE A 242 -3.83 11.94 -36.68
C PHE A 242 -3.05 11.20 -35.58
N ASP A 243 -2.20 11.92 -34.83
CA ASP A 243 -1.40 11.35 -33.74
C ASP A 243 -2.28 10.82 -32.62
N ARG A 244 -3.34 11.57 -32.27
CA ARG A 244 -4.33 11.14 -31.27
C ARG A 244 -5.03 9.86 -31.70
N ASN A 245 -5.48 9.78 -32.96
CA ASN A 245 -6.16 8.59 -33.47
C ASN A 245 -5.21 7.39 -33.47
N ASN A 246 -3.95 7.57 -33.84
CA ASN A 246 -2.94 6.51 -33.77
C ASN A 246 -2.71 6.05 -32.33
N PHE A 247 -2.63 6.97 -31.37
CA PHE A 247 -2.50 6.62 -29.96
C PHE A 247 -3.69 5.82 -29.44
N VAL A 248 -4.92 6.26 -29.75
CA VAL A 248 -6.13 5.54 -29.36
C VAL A 248 -6.15 4.13 -29.97
N LEU A 249 -5.75 3.97 -31.24
CA LEU A 249 -5.62 2.66 -31.87
C LEU A 249 -4.55 1.79 -31.20
N GLU A 250 -3.42 2.37 -30.80
CA GLU A 250 -2.37 1.65 -30.06
C GLU A 250 -2.92 1.12 -28.72
N PHE A 251 -3.65 1.95 -27.98
CA PHE A 251 -4.28 1.53 -26.74
C PHE A 251 -5.34 0.45 -26.95
N ILE A 252 -6.20 0.58 -27.97
CA ILE A 252 -7.20 -0.44 -28.32
C ILE A 252 -6.52 -1.77 -28.66
N ARG A 253 -5.40 -1.75 -29.39
CA ARG A 253 -4.61 -2.96 -29.70
C ARG A 253 -4.02 -3.61 -28.45
N LEU A 254 -3.61 -2.82 -27.46
CA LEU A 254 -3.21 -3.36 -26.15
C LEU A 254 -4.36 -4.11 -25.48
N LEU A 255 -5.57 -3.54 -25.47
CA LEU A 255 -6.76 -4.21 -24.91
C LEU A 255 -7.08 -5.51 -25.67
N GLY A 256 -7.05 -5.47 -27.01
CA GLY A 256 -7.25 -6.66 -27.85
C GLY A 256 -6.19 -7.73 -27.61
N ARG A 257 -4.93 -7.35 -27.40
CA ARG A 257 -3.85 -8.28 -27.04
C ARG A 257 -4.13 -8.96 -25.70
N LEU A 258 -4.58 -8.24 -24.69
CA LEU A 258 -4.93 -8.80 -23.38
C LEU A 258 -6.13 -9.77 -23.47
N LEU A 259 -7.17 -9.41 -24.22
CA LEU A 259 -8.34 -10.27 -24.45
C LEU A 259 -7.98 -11.60 -25.11
N ARG A 260 -6.91 -11.66 -25.91
CA ARG A 260 -6.41 -12.90 -26.54
C ARG A 260 -5.07 -13.38 -25.96
N TYR A 261 -4.69 -12.88 -24.79
CA TYR A 261 -3.37 -13.15 -24.23
C TYR A 261 -3.18 -14.65 -23.95
N PRO A 262 -2.01 -15.24 -24.29
CA PRO A 262 -1.83 -16.69 -24.31
C PRO A 262 -1.72 -17.36 -22.95
N VAL A 263 -1.70 -16.58 -21.87
CA VAL A 263 -1.67 -17.10 -20.50
C VAL A 263 -2.78 -16.46 -19.66
N PRO A 264 -3.25 -17.13 -18.58
CA PRO A 264 -4.16 -16.57 -17.60
C PRO A 264 -3.74 -15.19 -17.08
N THR A 265 -4.63 -14.21 -17.14
CA THR A 265 -4.40 -12.84 -16.64
C THR A 265 -5.35 -12.45 -15.50
N LEU A 266 -4.82 -11.83 -14.46
CA LEU A 266 -5.54 -11.36 -13.29
C LEU A 266 -5.25 -9.88 -13.07
N ALA A 267 -6.27 -9.05 -12.96
CA ALA A 267 -6.13 -7.69 -12.45
C ALA A 267 -6.31 -7.68 -10.92
N LEU A 268 -5.25 -7.35 -10.18
CA LEU A 268 -5.33 -6.98 -8.77
C LEU A 268 -5.63 -5.48 -8.69
N VAL A 269 -6.91 -5.16 -8.56
CA VAL A 269 -7.47 -3.81 -8.60
C VAL A 269 -7.36 -3.16 -7.22
N ASN A 270 -6.17 -2.66 -6.93
CA ASN A 270 -5.83 -2.02 -5.67
C ASN A 270 -6.33 -0.57 -5.54
N GLY A 271 -7.15 -0.07 -6.46
CA GLY A 271 -7.53 1.34 -6.51
C GLY A 271 -8.55 1.64 -7.61
N HIS A 272 -8.78 2.92 -7.86
CA HIS A 272 -9.72 3.38 -8.88
C HIS A 272 -9.25 3.03 -10.30
N ALA A 273 -10.17 2.54 -11.13
CA ALA A 273 -9.99 2.26 -12.54
C ALA A 273 -10.96 3.15 -13.33
N VAL A 274 -10.44 4.16 -14.02
CA VAL A 274 -11.27 5.22 -14.63
C VAL A 274 -11.03 5.26 -16.14
N ALA A 275 -12.09 5.45 -16.93
CA ALA A 275 -12.04 5.54 -18.39
C ALA A 275 -11.26 4.34 -18.99
N GLY A 276 -10.21 4.61 -19.76
CA GLY A 276 -9.29 3.58 -20.29
C GLY A 276 -8.74 2.63 -19.21
N GLY A 277 -8.59 3.07 -17.97
CA GLY A 277 -8.15 2.22 -16.86
C GLY A 277 -9.18 1.16 -16.49
N CYS A 278 -10.48 1.46 -16.61
CA CYS A 278 -11.52 0.45 -16.41
C CYS A 278 -11.55 -0.55 -17.58
N MET A 279 -11.34 -0.10 -18.81
CA MET A 279 -11.24 -0.99 -19.98
C MET A 279 -10.01 -1.91 -19.89
N PHE A 280 -8.87 -1.38 -19.43
CA PHE A 280 -7.67 -2.16 -19.18
C PHE A 280 -7.88 -3.22 -18.09
N MET A 281 -8.60 -2.88 -17.01
CA MET A 281 -9.04 -3.83 -16.00
C MET A 281 -9.93 -4.94 -16.59
N PHE A 282 -10.92 -4.57 -17.41
CA PHE A 282 -11.83 -5.54 -18.05
C PHE A 282 -11.16 -6.43 -19.10
N ALA A 283 -10.08 -5.97 -19.72
CA ALA A 283 -9.33 -6.79 -20.68
C ALA A 283 -8.64 -8.01 -20.05
N HIS A 284 -8.51 -8.08 -18.72
CA HIS A 284 -8.00 -9.25 -18.01
C HIS A 284 -9.04 -10.38 -17.92
N ASP A 285 -8.60 -11.61 -17.66
CA ASP A 285 -9.51 -12.76 -17.52
C ASP A 285 -10.29 -12.65 -16.19
N TRP A 286 -9.57 -12.48 -15.09
CA TRP A 286 -10.14 -12.30 -13.75
C TRP A 286 -9.75 -10.95 -13.14
N ARG A 287 -10.55 -10.47 -12.17
CA ARG A 287 -10.32 -9.26 -11.38
C ARG A 287 -10.54 -9.54 -9.91
N ILE A 288 -9.62 -9.15 -9.05
CA ILE A 288 -9.82 -9.11 -7.59
C ILE A 288 -9.64 -7.67 -7.13
N ALA A 289 -10.63 -7.14 -6.40
CA ALA A 289 -10.59 -5.78 -5.88
C ALA A 289 -10.52 -5.73 -4.35
N ARG A 290 -10.15 -4.56 -3.83
CA ARG A 290 -10.22 -4.28 -2.38
C ARG A 290 -11.66 -4.40 -1.89
N ALA A 291 -11.86 -5.12 -0.80
CA ALA A 291 -13.15 -5.33 -0.16
C ALA A 291 -13.64 -4.08 0.60
N GLU A 292 -12.73 -3.20 1.00
CA GLU A 292 -13.07 -2.00 1.76
C GLU A 292 -13.88 -1.01 0.91
N PRO A 293 -15.00 -0.48 1.43
CA PRO A 293 -15.83 0.49 0.72
C PRO A 293 -15.04 1.71 0.26
N LYS A 294 -15.39 2.22 -0.92
CA LYS A 294 -14.85 3.44 -1.55
C LYS A 294 -13.35 3.41 -1.85
N LYS A 295 -12.67 2.27 -1.66
CA LYS A 295 -11.22 2.15 -1.92
C LYS A 295 -10.90 1.83 -3.37
N ALA A 296 -11.83 1.24 -4.12
CA ALA A 296 -11.68 0.99 -5.54
C ALA A 296 -13.03 1.24 -6.22
N HIS A 297 -13.03 1.98 -7.33
CA HIS A 297 -14.25 2.19 -8.12
C HIS A 297 -13.93 2.03 -9.60
N CYS A 298 -14.91 1.61 -10.39
CA CYS A 298 -14.88 1.70 -11.85
C CYS A 298 -15.87 2.76 -12.33
N SER A 299 -15.46 3.55 -13.33
CA SER A 299 -16.32 4.54 -13.99
C SER A 299 -15.84 4.86 -15.40
N LEU A 300 -16.79 5.20 -16.27
CA LEU A 300 -16.57 5.72 -17.62
C LEU A 300 -17.16 7.16 -17.69
N PRO A 301 -16.36 8.21 -17.44
CA PRO A 301 -16.83 9.59 -17.42
C PRO A 301 -17.01 10.20 -18.82
N GLU A 302 -16.82 9.45 -19.89
CA GLU A 302 -16.76 9.92 -21.28
C GLU A 302 -17.99 10.78 -21.68
N ILE A 303 -19.20 10.40 -21.26
CA ILE A 303 -20.41 11.17 -21.53
C ILE A 303 -20.45 12.53 -20.81
N GLU A 304 -19.84 12.65 -19.62
CA GLU A 304 -19.77 13.91 -18.86
C GLU A 304 -18.75 14.89 -19.46
N ILE A 305 -17.72 14.36 -20.13
CA ILE A 305 -16.63 15.17 -20.71
C ILE A 305 -16.75 15.36 -22.23
N GLY A 306 -17.87 14.93 -22.83
CA GLY A 306 -18.13 15.07 -24.27
C GLY A 306 -17.21 14.23 -25.15
N MET A 307 -16.67 13.12 -24.62
CA MET A 307 -15.85 12.18 -25.37
C MET A 307 -16.70 11.00 -25.84
N TYR A 308 -16.48 10.56 -27.07
CA TYR A 308 -17.10 9.31 -27.55
C TYR A 308 -16.28 8.11 -27.07
N LEU A 309 -16.95 6.97 -26.91
CA LEU A 309 -16.32 5.69 -26.57
C LEU A 309 -16.03 4.88 -27.85
N PRO A 310 -14.77 4.67 -28.26
CA PRO A 310 -14.45 3.97 -29.51
C PRO A 310 -14.96 2.52 -29.54
N PRO A 311 -15.30 1.96 -30.72
CA PRO A 311 -15.92 0.62 -30.81
C PRO A 311 -15.12 -0.48 -30.12
N GLY A 312 -13.79 -0.54 -30.32
CA GLY A 312 -12.94 -1.53 -29.65
C GLY A 312 -12.90 -1.37 -28.13
N MET A 313 -12.83 -0.12 -27.64
CA MET A 313 -12.86 0.20 -26.20
C MET A 313 -14.21 -0.20 -25.58
N ASN A 314 -15.30 0.12 -26.26
CA ASN A 314 -16.65 -0.26 -25.85
C ASN A 314 -16.84 -1.78 -25.81
N ALA A 315 -16.37 -2.49 -26.85
CA ALA A 315 -16.55 -3.92 -26.97
C ALA A 315 -15.86 -4.71 -25.84
N VAL A 316 -14.72 -4.20 -25.34
CA VAL A 316 -14.02 -4.76 -24.16
C VAL A 316 -14.89 -4.66 -22.90
N CYS A 317 -15.59 -3.54 -22.69
CA CYS A 317 -16.54 -3.43 -21.58
C CYS A 317 -17.76 -4.33 -21.78
N GLN A 318 -18.32 -4.34 -22.98
CA GLN A 318 -19.53 -5.12 -23.31
C GLN A 318 -19.34 -6.61 -23.13
N CYS A 319 -18.17 -7.16 -23.48
CA CYS A 319 -17.93 -8.59 -23.36
C CYS A 319 -17.71 -9.08 -21.91
N LYS A 320 -17.63 -8.16 -20.94
CA LYS A 320 -17.40 -8.46 -19.52
C LYS A 320 -18.56 -8.07 -18.61
N LEU A 321 -19.43 -7.18 -19.06
CA LEU A 321 -20.49 -6.61 -18.24
C LEU A 321 -21.87 -7.09 -18.68
N THR A 322 -22.79 -7.16 -17.73
CA THR A 322 -24.21 -7.33 -18.06
C THR A 322 -24.73 -6.08 -18.79
N PRO A 323 -25.73 -6.20 -19.69
CA PRO A 323 -26.22 -5.09 -20.48
C PRO A 323 -26.67 -3.86 -19.66
N ASN A 324 -27.31 -4.09 -18.51
CA ASN A 324 -27.76 -3.00 -17.63
C ASN A 324 -26.58 -2.26 -16.98
N VAL A 325 -25.58 -3.00 -16.48
CA VAL A 325 -24.38 -2.40 -15.88
C VAL A 325 -23.60 -1.61 -16.93
N HIS A 326 -23.44 -2.17 -18.13
CA HIS A 326 -22.79 -1.51 -19.26
C HIS A 326 -23.52 -0.21 -19.64
N ARG A 327 -24.85 -0.26 -19.80
CA ARG A 327 -25.68 0.92 -20.09
C ARG A 327 -25.46 2.02 -19.06
N ASP A 328 -25.59 1.71 -17.77
CA ASP A 328 -25.50 2.72 -16.71
C ASP A 328 -24.07 3.27 -16.59
N LEU A 329 -23.06 2.42 -16.80
CA LEU A 329 -21.66 2.83 -16.83
C LEU A 329 -21.39 3.84 -17.96
N CYS A 330 -21.95 3.61 -19.15
CA CYS A 330 -21.73 4.46 -20.33
C CYS A 330 -22.64 5.69 -20.41
N LEU A 331 -23.94 5.55 -20.10
CA LEU A 331 -24.95 6.59 -20.32
C LEU A 331 -25.20 7.47 -19.09
N LEU A 332 -24.80 7.02 -17.89
CA LEU A 332 -24.98 7.77 -16.64
C LEU A 332 -23.66 8.15 -15.99
N ALA A 333 -22.51 7.78 -16.59
CA ALA A 333 -21.19 7.85 -15.97
C ALA A 333 -21.16 7.28 -14.54
N ARG A 334 -22.00 6.27 -14.26
CA ARG A 334 -22.18 5.76 -12.90
C ARG A 334 -20.86 5.22 -12.38
N ARG A 335 -20.49 5.68 -11.18
CA ARG A 335 -19.34 5.16 -10.44
C ARG A 335 -19.78 3.98 -9.59
N TYR A 336 -19.25 2.81 -9.88
CA TYR A 336 -19.49 1.60 -9.10
C TYR A 336 -18.38 1.41 -8.07
N ASP A 337 -18.75 1.29 -6.79
CA ASP A 337 -17.79 0.92 -5.74
C ASP A 337 -17.50 -0.58 -5.83
N LEU A 338 -16.29 -0.93 -6.25
CA LEU A 338 -15.94 -2.33 -6.50
C LEU A 338 -15.96 -3.16 -5.20
N GLY A 339 -15.67 -2.56 -4.05
CA GLY A 339 -15.62 -3.27 -2.77
C GLY A 339 -17.00 -3.66 -2.24
N THR A 340 -18.03 -2.88 -2.54
CA THR A 340 -19.40 -3.13 -2.06
C THR A 340 -20.32 -3.68 -3.15
N GLU A 341 -20.10 -3.31 -4.41
CA GLU A 341 -21.00 -3.61 -5.52
C GLU A 341 -20.36 -4.54 -6.57
N GLY A 342 -19.03 -4.69 -6.56
CA GLY A 342 -18.29 -5.34 -7.64
C GLY A 342 -18.68 -6.79 -7.90
N LEU A 343 -18.86 -7.60 -6.86
CA LEU A 343 -19.32 -9.00 -7.00
C LEU A 343 -20.79 -9.07 -7.43
N GLN A 344 -21.64 -8.23 -6.84
CA GLN A 344 -23.07 -8.20 -7.14
C GLN A 344 -23.33 -7.92 -8.63
N TYR A 345 -22.57 -7.00 -9.22
CA TYR A 345 -22.69 -6.64 -10.63
C TYR A 345 -21.72 -7.40 -11.55
N GLN A 346 -21.01 -8.41 -11.03
CA GLN A 346 -20.05 -9.24 -11.78
C GLN A 346 -18.94 -8.43 -12.46
N MET A 347 -18.59 -7.27 -11.88
CA MET A 347 -17.49 -6.43 -12.35
C MET A 347 -16.13 -6.97 -11.89
N VAL A 348 -16.12 -7.73 -10.80
CA VAL A 348 -14.95 -8.44 -10.27
C VAL A 348 -15.30 -9.88 -9.94
N ASP A 349 -14.29 -10.72 -9.86
CA ASP A 349 -14.40 -12.17 -9.61
C ASP A 349 -14.03 -12.53 -8.16
N GLY A 350 -13.50 -11.57 -7.40
CA GLY A 350 -13.16 -11.75 -6.00
C GLY A 350 -12.94 -10.43 -5.28
N LEU A 351 -13.07 -10.49 -3.95
CA LEU A 351 -12.77 -9.40 -3.04
C LEU A 351 -11.85 -9.88 -1.94
N ALA A 352 -10.91 -9.03 -1.55
CA ALA A 352 -10.03 -9.27 -0.42
C ALA A 352 -9.69 -7.95 0.28
N THR A 353 -9.47 -8.02 1.58
CA THR A 353 -8.98 -6.87 2.36
C THR A 353 -7.58 -6.48 1.92
N GLU A 354 -7.19 -5.24 2.19
CA GLU A 354 -5.90 -4.68 1.77
C GLU A 354 -4.70 -5.52 2.21
N ASP A 355 -4.77 -6.16 3.39
CA ASP A 355 -3.72 -7.02 3.92
C ASP A 355 -3.63 -8.38 3.21
N LYS A 356 -4.72 -8.85 2.59
CA LYS A 356 -4.85 -10.20 2.00
C LYS A 356 -4.93 -10.20 0.48
N ILE A 357 -5.11 -9.04 -0.16
CA ILE A 357 -5.38 -8.97 -1.60
C ILE A 357 -4.25 -9.51 -2.47
N VAL A 358 -3.00 -9.32 -2.05
CA VAL A 358 -1.82 -9.88 -2.75
C VAL A 358 -1.83 -11.41 -2.64
N GLU A 359 -2.03 -11.95 -1.44
CA GLU A 359 -2.13 -13.39 -1.20
C GLU A 359 -3.30 -14.02 -1.99
N ALA A 360 -4.49 -13.43 -1.92
CA ALA A 360 -5.66 -13.89 -2.65
C ALA A 360 -5.43 -13.91 -4.17
N SER A 361 -4.71 -12.91 -4.69
CA SER A 361 -4.35 -12.84 -6.11
C SER A 361 -3.37 -13.92 -6.51
N ILE A 362 -2.36 -14.21 -5.68
CA ILE A 362 -1.43 -15.32 -5.90
C ILE A 362 -2.17 -16.65 -5.89
N GLN A 363 -3.06 -16.88 -4.92
CA GLN A 363 -3.86 -18.11 -4.85
C GLN A 363 -4.70 -18.32 -6.10
N LYS A 364 -5.39 -17.26 -6.57
CA LYS A 364 -6.15 -17.31 -7.82
C LYS A 364 -5.25 -17.60 -9.02
N ALA A 365 -4.11 -16.93 -9.13
CA ALA A 365 -3.17 -17.10 -10.23
C ALA A 365 -2.54 -18.51 -10.24
N LEU A 366 -2.18 -19.05 -9.07
CA LEU A 366 -1.69 -20.42 -8.92
C LEU A 366 -2.72 -21.44 -9.41
N ALA A 367 -3.98 -21.30 -9.01
CA ALA A 367 -5.06 -22.20 -9.40
C ALA A 367 -5.30 -22.28 -10.92
N VAL A 368 -4.98 -21.21 -11.66
CA VAL A 368 -5.17 -21.14 -13.12
C VAL A 368 -3.88 -21.30 -13.92
N SER A 369 -2.70 -21.17 -13.30
CA SER A 369 -1.39 -21.14 -13.97
C SER A 369 -1.11 -22.34 -14.89
N LYS A 370 -1.65 -23.53 -14.57
CA LYS A 370 -1.53 -24.72 -15.43
C LYS A 370 -2.08 -24.52 -16.84
N TYR A 371 -3.08 -23.65 -17.01
CA TYR A 371 -3.66 -23.35 -18.32
C TYR A 371 -2.78 -22.44 -19.18
N GLY A 372 -1.74 -21.82 -18.59
CA GLY A 372 -0.71 -21.07 -19.33
C GLY A 372 0.33 -21.93 -20.03
N GLN A 373 0.31 -23.26 -19.82
CA GLN A 373 1.24 -24.18 -20.47
C GLN A 373 0.92 -24.40 -21.95
N ASP A 374 -0.34 -24.62 -22.27
CA ASP A 374 -0.82 -24.76 -23.65
C ASP A 374 -1.32 -23.41 -24.17
N LYS A 375 -0.35 -22.53 -24.47
CA LYS A 375 -0.57 -21.16 -24.92
C LYS A 375 -1.39 -21.07 -26.20
N GLU A 376 -1.19 -22.00 -27.12
CA GLU A 376 -1.89 -22.01 -28.41
C GLU A 376 -3.38 -22.30 -28.20
N ASN A 377 -3.71 -23.35 -27.45
CA ASN A 377 -5.09 -23.70 -27.17
C ASN A 377 -5.79 -22.63 -26.32
N PHE A 378 -5.11 -22.12 -25.27
CA PHE A 378 -5.67 -21.05 -24.43
C PHE A 378 -5.99 -19.79 -25.24
N THR A 379 -5.09 -19.39 -26.15
CA THR A 379 -5.33 -18.27 -27.08
C THR A 379 -6.54 -18.53 -27.97
N LYS A 380 -6.60 -19.70 -28.63
CA LYS A 380 -7.70 -20.05 -29.54
C LYS A 380 -9.06 -20.02 -28.84
N ILE A 381 -9.15 -20.57 -27.63
CA ILE A 381 -10.39 -20.53 -26.83
C ILE A 381 -10.78 -19.07 -26.51
N LYS A 382 -9.82 -18.23 -26.12
CA LYS A 382 -10.08 -16.80 -25.87
C LYS A 382 -10.50 -16.04 -27.12
N GLU A 383 -9.90 -16.34 -28.27
CA GLU A 383 -10.27 -15.78 -29.56
C GLU A 383 -11.71 -16.11 -29.95
N GLU A 384 -12.17 -17.31 -29.61
CA GLU A 384 -13.57 -17.71 -29.78
C GLU A 384 -14.51 -17.04 -28.79
N MET A 385 -14.17 -17.05 -27.49
CA MET A 385 -15.00 -16.44 -26.44
C MET A 385 -15.20 -14.93 -26.63
N TYR A 386 -14.15 -14.22 -27.06
CA TYR A 386 -14.16 -12.77 -27.22
C TYR A 386 -14.11 -12.32 -28.68
N ARG A 387 -14.54 -13.19 -29.61
CA ARG A 387 -14.45 -13.00 -31.07
C ARG A 387 -14.82 -11.60 -31.53
N ASP A 388 -16.00 -11.12 -31.13
CA ASP A 388 -16.50 -9.80 -31.56
C ASP A 388 -15.71 -8.65 -30.95
N ALA A 389 -15.35 -8.75 -29.67
CA ALA A 389 -14.55 -7.73 -29.00
C ALA A 389 -13.13 -7.64 -29.57
N ILE A 390 -12.48 -8.79 -29.83
CA ILE A 390 -11.17 -8.86 -30.48
C ILE A 390 -11.27 -8.29 -31.89
N LYS A 391 -12.28 -8.68 -32.67
CA LYS A 391 -12.51 -8.14 -34.02
C LYS A 391 -12.66 -6.61 -33.98
N ALA A 392 -13.42 -6.07 -33.02
CA ALA A 392 -13.56 -4.63 -32.84
C ALA A 392 -12.22 -3.95 -32.51
N CYS A 393 -11.41 -4.56 -31.63
CA CYS A 393 -10.10 -4.04 -31.24
C CYS A 393 -9.07 -4.02 -32.39
N PHE A 394 -9.13 -4.98 -33.31
CA PHE A 394 -8.23 -5.02 -34.48
C PHE A 394 -8.83 -4.44 -35.74
N SER A 395 -10.09 -3.99 -35.70
CA SER A 395 -10.71 -3.27 -36.79
C SER A 395 -10.03 -1.91 -37.01
N ARG A 396 -9.97 -1.47 -38.26
CA ARG A 396 -9.57 -0.08 -38.58
C ARG A 396 -10.73 0.91 -38.44
N GLN A 397 -11.93 0.44 -38.07
CA GLN A 397 -13.12 1.27 -37.95
C GLN A 397 -13.08 2.05 -36.63
N MET A 398 -12.99 3.37 -36.75
CA MET A 398 -13.39 4.28 -35.68
C MET A 398 -14.90 4.54 -35.81
N ALA A 399 -15.57 4.87 -34.70
CA ALA A 399 -16.99 5.24 -34.76
C ALA A 399 -17.17 6.43 -35.73
N PRO A 400 -18.11 6.37 -36.68
CA PRO A 400 -18.40 7.51 -37.54
C PRO A 400 -18.95 8.67 -36.71
N GLY A 401 -18.47 9.89 -36.97
CA GLY A 401 -18.81 11.08 -36.17
C GLY A 401 -17.78 11.34 -35.08
N ASN A 402 -16.57 11.70 -35.48
CA ASN A 402 -15.51 12.05 -34.55
C ASN A 402 -15.89 13.34 -33.79
N ALA A 403 -15.86 13.31 -32.46
CA ALA A 403 -15.60 14.51 -31.66
C ALA A 403 -14.27 15.19 -32.05
N TYR A 404 -13.46 14.50 -32.87
CA TYR A 404 -12.17 14.93 -33.38
C TYR A 404 -12.18 15.36 -34.86
N ASP A 405 -13.31 15.29 -35.58
CA ASP A 405 -13.48 15.94 -36.91
C ASP A 405 -14.00 17.37 -36.77
N LEU A 406 -14.51 17.73 -35.59
CA LEU A 406 -14.91 19.07 -35.23
C LEU A 406 -13.79 19.62 -34.33
N GLY A 407 -12.99 20.56 -34.84
CA GLY A 407 -12.01 21.29 -34.05
C GLY A 407 -12.68 22.05 -32.92
N LEU A 408 -12.96 21.38 -31.79
CA LEU A 408 -13.82 21.89 -30.72
C LEU A 408 -13.31 23.24 -30.19
N PRO A 409 -14.13 24.31 -30.21
CA PRO A 409 -14.44 25.00 -28.98
C PRO A 409 -15.45 24.17 -28.18
N ARG A 410 -15.19 24.05 -26.88
CA ARG A 410 -15.97 23.29 -25.89
C ARG A 410 -17.37 23.91 -25.69
N LEU A 411 -18.31 23.09 -25.22
CA LEU A 411 -19.39 23.56 -24.35
C LEU A 411 -18.89 23.65 -22.90
#